data_AF-A0A1V9ZAX5-F1
#
_entry.id   AF-A0A1V9ZAX5-F1
#
_cell.length_a   1.000
_cell.length_b   1.000
_cell.length_c   1.000
_cell.angle_alpha   90.00
_cell.angle_beta   90.00
_cell.angle_gamma   90.00
#
_symmetry.space_group_name_H-M   'P 1'
#
loop_
_entity.id
_entity.type
_entity.pdbx_description
1 polymer ?
#
loop_
_entity_poly.entity_id
_entity_poly.type
_entity_poly.pdbx_seq_one_letter_code
_entity_poly.pdbx_strand_id
1 'polypeptide(L)'
;MWLYEAANSAAKQAKERVAQVQEKVTEKASIIVAQVQDEAQTLLNSMSLQQQNPVDDIIFEELDDYKDFQDVFDLDDKTEEVAEILKEDTYISDLHTAIVPEQLSYKEFWTRYYFRQFTRQREEEEQAKREEVRRLQLQKEKEAREEREREARAAYAARMEEERLAAEAAEDLAMWKEQVDHLQQVIRSLEAGEQQKFQALCDDYEAKMAQVTLQIDDAKASGYEEGIAESEQIVAKLRAETSQEHAEVTAFLRHLVAPGTTTLPELPVTSLLDMELAQQLWALRSGAATVTSDETHTKELDLWKARAMKMKKLKDEADAEVAAAKAAVATAEATAFAAGEAAAKAAAAAQIAALEQALAAQSAQLQALGGATPLPTELPDAAASDAKNPSEAKESSRDDWGEWD
;
A
#
# COMPACT_ATOMS: atom_id res chain seq x y z
N MET A 1 20.40 23.76 31.40
CA MET A 1 19.33 23.69 30.39
C MET A 1 18.04 24.33 30.90
N TRP A 2 17.48 23.89 32.03
CA TRP A 2 16.23 24.44 32.62
C TRP A 2 16.22 25.96 32.88
N LEU A 3 17.29 26.55 33.45
CA LEU A 3 17.36 28.00 33.68
C LEU A 3 17.33 28.83 32.38
N TYR A 4 17.84 28.27 31.28
CA TYR A 4 17.82 28.93 29.97
C TYR A 4 16.42 28.88 29.35
N GLU A 5 15.72 27.75 29.48
CA GLU A 5 14.31 27.61 29.05
C GLU A 5 13.38 28.50 29.87
N ALA A 6 13.58 28.58 31.19
CA ALA A 6 12.82 29.46 32.06
C ALA A 6 13.02 30.95 31.71
N ALA A 7 14.27 31.36 31.46
CA ALA A 7 14.58 32.73 31.01
C ALA A 7 13.98 33.05 29.63
N ASN A 8 14.02 32.10 28.69
CA ASN A 8 13.45 32.27 27.35
C ASN A 8 11.91 32.32 27.39
N SER A 9 11.28 31.50 28.23
CA SER A 9 9.84 31.54 28.48
C SER A 9 9.40 32.87 29.11
N ALA A 10 10.13 33.35 30.12
CA ALA A 10 9.86 34.66 30.74
C ALA A 10 10.04 35.81 29.75
N ALA A 11 11.08 35.77 28.89
CA ALA A 11 11.28 36.76 27.84
C ALA A 11 10.15 36.74 26.79
N LYS A 12 9.67 35.55 26.42
CA LYS A 12 8.52 35.40 25.52
C LYS A 12 7.23 35.97 26.12
N GLN A 13 6.94 35.66 27.37
CA GLN A 13 5.78 36.21 28.09
C GLN A 13 5.87 37.73 28.28
N ALA A 14 7.06 38.27 28.55
CA ALA A 14 7.27 39.72 28.64
C ALA A 14 7.02 40.40 27.29
N LYS A 15 7.51 39.84 26.19
CA LYS A 15 7.26 40.34 24.83
C LYS A 15 5.78 40.31 24.48
N GLU A 16 5.07 39.25 24.83
CA GLU A 16 3.64 39.11 24.61
C GLU A 16 2.83 40.14 25.41
N ARG A 17 3.20 40.40 26.67
CA ARG A 17 2.57 41.46 27.48
C ARG A 17 2.82 42.86 26.93
N VAL A 18 4.03 43.14 26.43
CA VAL A 18 4.33 44.43 25.79
C VAL A 18 3.49 44.61 24.53
N ALA A 19 3.35 43.55 23.71
CA ALA A 19 2.48 43.57 22.53
C ALA A 19 1.01 43.84 22.90
N GLN A 20 0.49 43.16 23.93
CA GLN A 20 -0.89 43.39 24.41
C GLN A 20 -1.11 44.81 24.95
N VAL A 21 -0.13 45.38 25.66
CA VAL A 21 -0.23 46.76 26.16
C VAL A 21 -0.17 47.75 24.99
N GLN A 22 0.71 47.52 24.02
CA GLN A 22 0.81 48.33 22.82
C GLN A 22 -0.52 48.34 22.04
N GLU A 23 -1.12 47.16 21.83
CA GLU A 23 -2.42 47.01 21.17
C GLU A 23 -3.53 47.78 21.89
N LYS A 24 -3.61 47.65 23.22
CA LYS A 24 -4.59 48.40 24.04
C LYS A 24 -4.38 49.90 24.02
N VAL A 25 -3.13 50.36 23.98
CA VAL A 25 -2.83 51.81 23.89
C VAL A 25 -3.22 52.33 22.51
N THR A 26 -2.95 51.57 21.44
CA THR A 26 -3.36 51.96 20.08
C THR A 26 -4.88 51.98 19.93
N GLU A 27 -5.58 51.00 20.50
CA GLU A 27 -7.05 50.94 20.50
C GLU A 27 -7.64 52.15 21.26
N LYS A 28 -7.14 52.46 22.46
CA LYS A 28 -7.60 53.63 23.23
C LYS A 28 -7.30 54.95 22.54
N ALA A 29 -6.13 55.09 21.92
CA ALA A 29 -5.80 56.28 21.14
C ALA A 29 -6.77 56.47 19.97
N SER A 30 -7.11 55.39 19.26
CA SER A 30 -8.09 55.43 18.17
C SER A 30 -9.48 55.85 18.66
N ILE A 31 -9.92 55.38 19.82
CA ILE A 31 -11.23 55.76 20.41
C ILE A 31 -11.25 57.25 20.77
N ILE A 32 -10.19 57.77 21.39
CA ILE A 32 -10.12 59.20 21.75
C ILE A 32 -10.13 60.09 20.51
N VAL A 33 -9.41 59.71 19.46
CA VAL A 33 -9.41 60.47 18.20
C VAL A 33 -10.80 60.48 17.57
N ALA A 34 -11.48 59.33 17.52
CA ALA A 34 -12.86 59.25 17.01
C ALA A 34 -13.82 60.14 17.82
N GLN A 35 -13.74 60.10 19.15
CA GLN A 35 -14.58 60.92 20.02
C GLN A 35 -14.35 62.43 19.82
N VAL A 36 -13.08 62.87 19.76
CA VAL A 36 -12.76 64.29 19.53
C VAL A 36 -13.25 64.75 18.16
N GLN A 37 -13.18 63.88 17.14
CA GLN A 37 -13.68 64.18 15.81
C GLN A 37 -15.22 64.32 15.81
N ASP A 38 -15.95 63.44 16.49
CA ASP A 38 -17.41 63.52 16.63
C ASP A 38 -17.86 64.78 17.40
N GLU A 39 -17.16 65.14 18.46
CA GLU A 39 -17.41 66.36 19.24
C GLU A 39 -17.15 67.62 18.40
N ALA A 40 -16.05 67.66 17.63
CA ALA A 40 -15.74 68.76 16.72
C ALA A 40 -16.79 68.88 15.60
N GLN A 41 -17.26 67.77 15.04
CA GLN A 41 -18.32 67.75 14.03
C GLN A 41 -19.64 68.28 14.60
N THR A 42 -19.97 67.91 15.84
CA THR A 42 -21.17 68.37 16.55
C THR A 42 -21.11 69.87 16.81
N LEU A 43 -19.95 70.39 17.25
CA LEU A 43 -19.75 71.83 17.43
C LEU A 43 -19.86 72.59 16.11
N LEU A 44 -19.26 72.08 15.02
CA LEU A 44 -19.37 72.69 13.69
C LEU A 44 -20.82 72.78 13.24
N ASN A 45 -21.60 71.71 13.40
CA ASN A 45 -23.03 71.70 13.09
C ASN A 45 -23.80 72.72 13.94
N SER A 46 -23.50 72.80 15.24
CA SER A 46 -24.14 73.76 16.15
C SER A 46 -23.85 75.22 15.79
N MET A 47 -22.63 75.52 15.34
CA MET A 47 -22.24 76.86 14.90
C MET A 47 -22.90 77.22 13.58
N SER A 48 -23.02 76.26 12.66
CA SER A 48 -23.74 76.45 11.39
C SER A 48 -25.23 76.75 11.60
N LEU A 49 -25.86 76.12 12.59
CA LEU A 49 -27.27 76.34 12.95
C LEU A 49 -27.51 77.72 13.57
N GLN A 50 -26.53 78.29 14.28
CA GLN A 50 -26.65 79.61 14.92
C GLN A 50 -26.50 80.80 13.95
N GLN A 51 -26.04 80.55 12.71
CA GLN A 51 -25.79 81.61 11.73
C GLN A 51 -26.86 81.76 10.65
N GLN A 52 -27.87 80.90 10.57
CA GLN A 52 -28.93 81.07 9.57
C GLN A 52 -30.01 82.01 10.09
N ASN A 53 -29.83 83.31 9.86
CA ASN A 53 -30.96 84.22 9.98
C ASN A 53 -31.90 83.95 8.77
N PRO A 54 -33.22 83.77 9.03
CA PRO A 54 -34.19 83.33 8.02
C PRO A 54 -34.35 84.32 6.85
N VAL A 55 -33.80 85.53 6.98
CA VAL A 55 -33.77 86.56 5.94
C VAL A 55 -32.35 87.12 5.78
N ASP A 56 -31.35 86.23 5.78
CA ASP A 56 -29.98 86.62 5.39
C ASP A 56 -29.88 86.92 3.89
N ASP A 57 -28.86 87.70 3.53
CA ASP A 57 -28.54 88.00 2.15
C ASP A 57 -28.37 86.71 1.34
N ILE A 58 -29.01 86.68 0.17
CA ILE A 58 -28.89 85.57 -0.77
C ILE A 58 -27.44 85.54 -1.24
N ILE A 59 -26.76 84.44 -0.96
CA ILE A 59 -25.35 84.27 -1.31
C ILE A 59 -25.29 84.09 -2.84
N PHE A 60 -24.21 84.56 -3.47
CA PHE A 60 -24.05 84.52 -4.93
C PHE A 60 -24.27 83.13 -5.57
N GLU A 61 -24.07 82.04 -4.83
CA GLU A 61 -24.28 80.66 -5.33
C GLU A 61 -25.75 80.25 -5.44
N GLU A 62 -26.64 80.92 -4.70
CA GLU A 62 -28.08 80.63 -4.66
C GLU A 62 -28.90 81.60 -5.53
N LEU A 63 -28.22 82.53 -6.20
CA LEU A 63 -28.87 83.65 -6.88
C LEU A 63 -29.70 83.21 -8.10
N ASP A 64 -29.32 82.12 -8.74
CA ASP A 64 -30.06 81.56 -9.87
C ASP A 64 -31.30 80.79 -9.38
N ASP A 65 -31.15 79.92 -8.37
CA ASP A 65 -32.27 79.22 -7.71
C ASP A 65 -33.29 80.23 -7.13
N TYR A 66 -32.82 81.35 -6.59
CA TYR A 66 -33.69 82.41 -6.06
C TYR A 66 -34.50 83.11 -7.15
N LYS A 67 -33.90 83.39 -8.31
CA LYS A 67 -34.63 83.99 -9.45
C LYS A 67 -35.69 83.04 -9.99
N ASP A 68 -35.34 81.77 -10.16
CA ASP A 68 -36.27 80.75 -10.61
C ASP A 68 -37.45 80.59 -9.64
N PHE A 69 -37.17 80.65 -8.32
CA PHE A 69 -38.21 80.66 -7.30
C PHE A 69 -39.07 81.93 -7.35
N GLN A 70 -38.43 83.10 -7.46
CA GLN A 70 -39.10 84.40 -7.50
C GLN A 70 -40.06 84.52 -8.70
N ASP A 71 -39.73 83.92 -9.85
CA ASP A 71 -40.58 83.92 -11.04
C ASP A 71 -41.86 83.09 -10.87
N VAL A 72 -41.84 82.07 -10.00
CA VAL A 72 -42.97 81.17 -9.73
C VAL A 72 -43.74 81.56 -8.45
N PHE A 73 -43.07 82.25 -7.52
CA PHE A 73 -43.62 82.58 -6.22
C PHE A 73 -44.52 83.82 -6.26
N ASP A 74 -45.81 83.64 -5.92
CA ASP A 74 -46.73 84.74 -5.67
C ASP A 74 -46.96 84.92 -4.17
N LEU A 75 -46.72 86.14 -3.68
CA LEU A 75 -46.89 86.48 -2.27
C LEU A 75 -48.37 86.63 -1.90
N ASP A 76 -49.19 87.05 -2.85
CA ASP A 76 -50.61 87.32 -2.57
C ASP A 76 -51.33 86.02 -2.17
N ASP A 77 -50.95 84.89 -2.78
CA ASP A 77 -51.42 83.54 -2.44
C ASP A 77 -50.98 83.07 -1.05
N LYS A 78 -49.97 83.71 -0.45
CA LYS A 78 -49.37 83.35 0.85
C LYS A 78 -49.73 84.30 1.98
N THR A 79 -50.57 85.31 1.73
CA THR A 79 -50.93 86.33 2.71
C THR A 79 -51.53 85.77 4.01
N GLU A 80 -52.38 84.74 3.91
CA GLU A 80 -53.00 84.10 5.08
C GLU A 80 -51.96 83.36 5.94
N GLU A 81 -51.06 82.61 5.30
CA GLU A 81 -49.95 81.89 5.96
C GLU A 81 -48.98 82.88 6.63
N VAL A 82 -48.67 84.00 5.97
CA VAL A 82 -47.83 85.08 6.55
C VAL A 82 -48.44 85.64 7.83
N ALA A 83 -49.76 85.88 7.85
CA ALA A 83 -50.45 86.38 9.03
C ALA A 83 -50.50 85.35 10.17
N GLU A 84 -50.42 84.06 9.86
CA GLU A 84 -50.29 82.97 10.83
C GLU A 84 -48.87 82.89 11.38
N ILE A 85 -47.84 82.88 10.51
CA ILE A 85 -46.42 82.86 10.90
C ILE A 85 -46.09 84.03 11.83
N LEU A 86 -46.57 85.24 11.54
CA LEU A 86 -46.36 86.42 12.39
C LEU A 86 -47.02 86.34 13.78
N LYS A 87 -48.04 85.48 13.95
CA LYS A 87 -48.69 85.21 15.24
C LYS A 87 -48.00 84.08 16.00
N GLU A 88 -47.56 83.05 15.28
CA GLU A 88 -46.96 81.85 15.87
C GLU A 88 -45.49 82.05 16.24
N ASP A 89 -44.71 82.66 15.35
CA ASP A 89 -43.28 82.87 15.53
C ASP A 89 -42.99 84.32 15.91
N THR A 90 -42.86 84.54 17.22
CA THR A 90 -42.55 85.86 17.78
C THR A 90 -41.22 86.41 17.29
N TYR A 91 -40.25 85.54 16.97
CA TYR A 91 -38.94 85.97 16.48
C TYR A 91 -39.03 86.53 15.06
N ILE A 92 -39.76 85.86 14.17
CA ILE A 92 -40.00 86.36 12.80
C ILE A 92 -40.81 87.66 12.83
N SER A 93 -41.77 87.76 13.75
CA SER A 93 -42.56 88.98 13.94
C SER A 93 -41.71 90.18 14.37
N ASP A 94 -40.82 89.98 15.34
CA ASP A 94 -39.86 90.99 15.80
C ASP A 94 -38.88 91.37 14.68
N LEU A 95 -38.37 90.38 13.93
CA LEU A 95 -37.45 90.58 12.81
C LEU A 95 -38.11 91.35 11.66
N HIS A 96 -39.34 90.97 11.28
CA HIS A 96 -40.12 91.65 10.27
C HIS A 96 -40.36 93.11 10.66
N THR A 97 -40.72 93.37 11.91
CA THR A 97 -40.94 94.73 12.44
C THR A 97 -39.67 95.57 12.46
N ALA A 98 -38.51 94.95 12.70
CA ALA A 98 -37.22 95.63 12.74
C ALA A 98 -36.65 95.95 11.34
N ILE A 99 -36.90 95.10 10.34
CA ILE A 99 -36.24 95.17 9.02
C ILE A 99 -37.16 95.79 7.95
N VAL A 100 -38.49 95.62 8.06
CA VAL A 100 -39.46 96.14 7.10
C VAL A 100 -40.14 97.39 7.67
N PRO A 101 -40.11 98.57 7.01
CA PRO A 101 -39.63 98.83 5.65
C PRO A 101 -38.20 99.40 5.57
N GLU A 102 -37.46 99.49 6.68
CA GLU A 102 -36.21 100.26 6.77
C GLU A 102 -35.09 99.70 5.89
N GLN A 103 -34.97 98.37 5.79
CA GLN A 103 -33.90 97.69 5.04
C GLN A 103 -34.42 96.88 3.85
N LEU A 104 -35.60 96.27 3.95
CA LEU A 104 -36.21 95.46 2.88
C LEU A 104 -37.67 95.84 2.65
N SER A 105 -38.13 95.67 1.42
CA SER A 105 -39.56 95.77 1.11
C SER A 105 -40.32 94.56 1.67
N TYR A 106 -41.60 94.75 2.01
CA TYR A 106 -42.46 93.65 2.49
C TYR A 106 -42.43 92.44 1.55
N LYS A 107 -42.53 92.67 0.23
CA LYS A 107 -42.49 91.61 -0.77
C LYS A 107 -41.16 90.87 -0.76
N GLU A 108 -40.05 91.60 -0.68
CA GLU A 108 -38.72 91.03 -0.70
C GLU A 108 -38.40 90.22 0.57
N PHE A 109 -38.80 90.72 1.75
CA PHE A 109 -38.64 89.98 3.01
C PHE A 109 -39.31 88.61 2.94
N TRP A 110 -40.58 88.54 2.54
CA TRP A 110 -41.31 87.27 2.48
C TRP A 110 -40.85 86.38 1.33
N THR A 111 -40.48 86.94 0.18
CA THR A 111 -39.89 86.15 -0.92
C THR A 111 -38.58 85.48 -0.47
N ARG A 112 -37.72 86.20 0.26
CA ARG A 112 -36.48 85.64 0.84
C ARG A 112 -36.79 84.59 1.92
N TYR A 113 -37.74 84.87 2.81
CA TYR A 113 -38.16 83.94 3.86
C TYR A 113 -38.66 82.60 3.29
N TYR A 114 -39.61 82.65 2.35
CA TYR A 114 -40.16 81.42 1.75
C TYR A 114 -39.14 80.71 0.87
N PHE A 115 -38.24 81.43 0.21
CA PHE A 115 -37.12 80.79 -0.49
C PHE A 115 -36.22 80.02 0.48
N ARG A 116 -35.85 80.61 1.62
CA ARG A 116 -35.04 79.93 2.65
C ARG A 116 -35.76 78.72 3.22
N GLN A 117 -37.06 78.83 3.48
CA GLN A 117 -37.89 77.71 3.93
C GLN A 117 -37.95 76.60 2.87
N PHE A 118 -38.11 76.96 1.60
CA PHE A 118 -38.12 76.02 0.48
C PHE A 118 -36.78 75.29 0.32
N THR A 119 -35.66 76.00 0.40
CA THR A 119 -34.31 75.39 0.36
C THR A 119 -34.10 74.43 1.52
N ARG A 120 -34.48 74.83 2.74
CA ARG A 120 -34.41 73.95 3.93
C ARG A 120 -35.22 72.67 3.73
N GLN A 121 -36.45 72.79 3.21
CA GLN A 121 -37.30 71.64 2.92
C GLN A 121 -36.67 70.71 1.87
N ARG A 122 -36.07 71.27 0.81
CA ARG A 122 -35.36 70.50 -0.23
C ARG A 122 -34.16 69.75 0.33
N GLU A 123 -33.39 70.40 1.21
CA GLU A 123 -32.24 69.79 1.89
C GLU A 123 -32.66 68.67 2.85
N GLU A 124 -33.71 68.86 3.64
CA GLU A 124 -34.27 67.84 4.54
C GLU A 124 -34.74 66.62 3.76
N GLU A 125 -35.43 66.81 2.63
CA GLU A 125 -35.84 65.71 1.76
C GLU A 125 -34.65 64.95 1.14
N GLU A 126 -33.59 65.68 0.75
CA GLU A 126 -32.39 65.05 0.23
C GLU A 126 -31.63 64.28 1.33
N GLN A 127 -31.56 64.83 2.54
CA GLN A 127 -31.00 64.15 3.70
C GLN A 127 -31.79 62.88 4.04
N ALA A 128 -33.12 62.96 4.06
CA ALA A 128 -33.99 61.81 4.28
C ALA A 128 -33.77 60.70 3.23
N LYS A 129 -33.63 61.07 1.94
CA LYS A 129 -33.28 60.11 0.87
C LYS A 129 -31.90 59.48 1.08
N ARG A 130 -30.89 60.27 1.46
CA ARG A 130 -29.53 59.77 1.75
C ARG A 130 -29.53 58.81 2.94
N GLU A 131 -30.27 59.13 4.00
CA GLU A 131 -30.42 58.26 5.17
C GLU A 131 -31.15 56.95 4.84
N GLU A 132 -32.20 57.01 4.03
CA GLU A 132 -32.91 55.81 3.58
C GLU A 132 -31.99 54.89 2.76
N VAL A 133 -31.22 55.47 1.83
CA VAL A 133 -30.21 54.73 1.06
C VAL A 133 -29.17 54.10 1.98
N ARG A 134 -28.68 54.85 2.98
CA ARG A 134 -27.72 54.34 3.97
C ARG A 134 -28.31 53.19 4.79
N ARG A 135 -29.58 53.30 5.18
CA ARG A 135 -30.30 52.24 5.91
C ARG A 135 -30.43 50.98 5.06
N LEU A 136 -30.82 51.13 3.79
CA LEU A 136 -30.90 50.02 2.84
C LEU A 136 -29.53 49.37 2.59
N GLN A 137 -28.46 50.16 2.49
CA GLN A 137 -27.10 49.64 2.36
C GLN A 137 -26.68 48.84 3.60
N LEU A 138 -26.91 49.36 4.81
CA LEU A 138 -26.62 48.64 6.05
C LEU A 138 -27.43 47.35 6.18
N GLN A 139 -28.68 47.35 5.72
CA GLN A 139 -29.51 46.15 5.72
C GLN A 139 -28.98 45.10 4.74
N LYS A 140 -28.64 45.51 3.51
CA LYS A 140 -28.02 44.62 2.51
C LYS A 140 -26.68 44.05 2.99
N GLU A 141 -25.86 44.86 3.65
CA GLU A 141 -24.59 44.40 4.21
C GLU A 141 -24.79 43.37 5.34
N LYS A 142 -25.78 43.58 6.22
CA LYS A 142 -26.15 42.62 7.26
C LYS A 142 -26.65 41.31 6.67
N GLU A 143 -27.56 41.37 5.70
CA GLU A 143 -28.07 40.19 5.00
C GLU A 143 -26.95 39.41 4.30
N ALA A 144 -26.04 40.11 3.61
CA ALA A 144 -24.87 39.50 2.99
C ALA A 144 -23.91 38.87 4.01
N ARG A 145 -23.75 39.48 5.19
CA ARG A 145 -22.93 38.92 6.28
C ARG A 145 -23.56 37.67 6.86
N GLU A 146 -24.87 37.67 7.09
CA GLU A 146 -25.61 36.52 7.58
C GLU A 146 -25.61 35.37 6.56
N GLU A 147 -25.68 35.67 5.27
CA GLU A 147 -25.57 34.67 4.20
C GLU A 147 -24.20 33.99 4.18
N ARG A 148 -23.10 34.78 4.24
CA ARG A 148 -21.75 34.21 4.36
C ARG A 148 -21.57 33.36 5.60
N GLU A 149 -22.17 33.75 6.73
CA GLU A 149 -22.13 32.95 7.95
C GLU A 149 -22.93 31.64 7.81
N ARG A 150 -24.09 31.69 7.14
CA ARG A 150 -24.90 30.50 6.84
C ARG A 150 -24.15 29.54 5.92
N GLU A 151 -23.51 30.06 4.87
CA GLU A 151 -22.67 29.28 3.96
C GLU A 151 -21.47 28.66 4.70
N ALA A 152 -20.81 29.43 5.57
CA ALA A 152 -19.69 28.92 6.37
C ALA A 152 -20.13 27.79 7.32
N ARG A 153 -21.31 27.92 7.96
CA ARG A 153 -21.89 26.87 8.80
C ARG A 153 -22.28 25.63 7.99
N ALA A 154 -22.86 25.82 6.80
CA ALA A 154 -23.21 24.73 5.90
C ALA A 154 -21.96 23.99 5.38
N ALA A 155 -20.91 24.73 5.00
CA ALA A 155 -19.63 24.16 4.58
C ALA A 155 -18.94 23.40 5.72
N TYR A 156 -19.00 23.92 6.95
CA TYR A 156 -18.51 23.20 8.13
C TYR A 156 -19.28 21.91 8.38
N ALA A 157 -20.61 21.96 8.34
CA ALA A 157 -21.45 20.77 8.50
C ALA A 157 -21.19 19.72 7.40
N ALA A 158 -21.02 20.15 6.15
CA ALA A 158 -20.68 19.27 5.04
C ALA A 158 -19.32 18.58 5.26
N ARG A 159 -18.30 19.31 5.72
CA ARG A 159 -16.98 18.74 6.06
C ARG A 159 -17.06 17.71 7.19
N MET A 160 -17.84 17.99 8.23
CA MET A 160 -18.02 17.04 9.33
C MET A 160 -18.72 15.74 8.87
N GLU A 161 -19.69 15.85 7.96
CA GLU A 161 -20.36 14.67 7.40
C GLU A 161 -19.44 13.88 6.46
N GLU A 162 -18.63 14.56 5.66
CA GLU A 162 -17.59 13.93 4.83
C GLU A 162 -16.56 13.19 5.71
N GLU A 163 -16.10 13.80 6.81
CA GLU A 163 -15.21 13.17 7.77
C GLU A 163 -15.85 11.97 8.47
N ARG A 164 -17.16 12.05 8.81
CA ARG A 164 -17.91 10.94 9.39
C ARG A 164 -18.02 9.75 8.41
N LEU A 165 -18.35 10.01 7.16
CA LEU A 165 -18.42 8.98 6.11
C LEU A 165 -17.04 8.38 5.82
N ALA A 166 -15.98 9.20 5.84
CA ALA A 166 -14.61 8.73 5.68
C ALA A 166 -14.17 7.84 6.86
N ALA A 167 -14.58 8.17 8.08
CA ALA A 167 -14.32 7.35 9.27
C ALA A 167 -15.06 6.00 9.20
N GLU A 168 -16.34 6.00 8.82
CA GLU A 168 -17.14 4.78 8.62
C GLU A 168 -16.52 3.86 7.55
N ALA A 169 -16.09 4.43 6.41
CA ALA A 169 -15.38 3.67 5.37
C ALA A 169 -14.02 3.13 5.85
N ALA A 170 -13.31 3.85 6.72
CA ALA A 170 -12.05 3.39 7.30
C ALA A 170 -12.25 2.22 8.27
N GLU A 171 -13.34 2.21 9.05
CA GLU A 171 -13.71 1.10 9.93
C GLU A 171 -14.05 -0.16 9.12
N ASP A 172 -14.83 -0.03 8.04
CA ASP A 172 -15.14 -1.14 7.15
C ASP A 172 -13.88 -1.73 6.49
N LEU A 173 -12.97 -0.88 6.00
CA LEU A 173 -11.70 -1.32 5.44
C LEU A 173 -10.83 -2.05 6.48
N ALA A 174 -10.83 -1.60 7.74
CA ALA A 174 -10.10 -2.27 8.82
C ALA A 174 -10.68 -3.67 9.09
N MET A 175 -12.01 -3.80 9.14
CA MET A 175 -12.69 -5.09 9.32
C MET A 175 -12.36 -6.07 8.19
N TRP A 176 -12.42 -5.62 6.93
CA TRP A 176 -12.06 -6.43 5.77
C TRP A 176 -10.60 -6.88 5.82
N LYS A 177 -9.69 -6.00 6.25
CA LYS A 177 -8.28 -6.34 6.42
C LYS A 177 -8.08 -7.43 7.47
N GLU A 178 -8.74 -7.33 8.63
CA GLU A 178 -8.69 -8.37 9.67
C GLU A 178 -9.23 -9.72 9.16
N GLN A 179 -10.30 -9.72 8.36
CA GLN A 179 -10.82 -10.95 7.74
C GLN A 179 -9.83 -11.57 6.75
N VAL A 180 -9.18 -10.75 5.91
CA VAL A 180 -8.16 -11.21 4.97
C VAL A 180 -6.95 -11.78 5.73
N ASP A 181 -6.48 -11.11 6.77
CA ASP A 181 -5.37 -11.57 7.62
C ASP A 181 -5.73 -12.90 8.30
N HIS A 182 -6.96 -13.05 8.80
CA HIS A 182 -7.45 -14.31 9.36
C HIS A 182 -7.45 -15.44 8.32
N LEU A 183 -7.98 -15.20 7.12
CA LEU A 183 -7.98 -16.20 6.04
C LEU A 183 -6.56 -16.59 5.61
N GLN A 184 -5.64 -15.62 5.54
CA GLN A 184 -4.22 -15.90 5.27
C GLN A 184 -3.59 -16.77 6.36
N GLN A 185 -3.93 -16.54 7.63
CA GLN A 185 -3.45 -17.38 8.74
C GLN A 185 -4.00 -18.81 8.62
N VAL A 186 -5.27 -18.98 8.25
CA VAL A 186 -5.86 -20.29 8.00
C VAL A 186 -5.14 -21.01 6.86
N ILE A 187 -4.88 -20.34 5.73
CA ILE A 187 -4.14 -20.92 4.61
C ILE A 187 -2.74 -21.38 5.06
N ARG A 188 -1.98 -20.52 5.74
CA ARG A 188 -0.64 -20.89 6.27
C ARG A 188 -0.71 -22.09 7.22
N SER A 189 -1.75 -22.19 8.04
CA SER A 189 -1.93 -23.33 8.95
C SER A 189 -2.24 -24.63 8.22
N LEU A 190 -3.03 -24.57 7.14
CA LEU A 190 -3.33 -25.72 6.29
C LEU A 190 -2.07 -26.18 5.55
N GLU A 191 -1.33 -25.26 4.95
CA GLU A 191 -0.05 -25.53 4.27
C GLU A 191 0.97 -26.18 5.24
N ALA A 192 1.11 -25.66 6.46
CA ALA A 192 1.97 -26.25 7.47
C ALA A 192 1.51 -27.66 7.87
N GLY A 193 0.20 -27.88 8.00
CA GLY A 193 -0.36 -29.20 8.27
C GLY A 193 -0.13 -30.20 7.14
N GLU A 194 -0.19 -29.77 5.89
CA GLU A 194 0.16 -30.59 4.72
C GLU A 194 1.64 -30.93 4.68
N GLN A 195 2.53 -29.95 4.91
CA GLN A 195 3.97 -30.16 4.98
C GLN A 195 4.34 -31.18 6.07
N GLN A 196 3.71 -31.10 7.25
CA GLN A 196 3.91 -32.09 8.32
C GLN A 196 3.47 -33.50 7.90
N LYS A 197 2.35 -33.64 7.17
CA LYS A 197 1.90 -34.94 6.65
C LYS A 197 2.89 -35.51 5.63
N PHE A 198 3.40 -34.67 4.72
CA PHE A 198 4.42 -35.08 3.77
C PHE A 198 5.71 -35.51 4.48
N GLN A 199 6.17 -34.74 5.46
CA GLN A 199 7.34 -35.09 6.25
C GLN A 199 7.17 -36.43 6.98
N ALA A 200 6.02 -36.63 7.64
CA ALA A 200 5.72 -37.89 8.31
C ALA A 200 5.68 -39.09 7.33
N LEU A 201 5.23 -38.88 6.09
CA LEU A 201 5.25 -39.92 5.06
C LEU A 201 6.68 -40.25 4.61
N CYS A 202 7.54 -39.23 4.45
CA CYS A 202 8.96 -39.41 4.17
C CYS A 202 9.65 -40.19 5.29
N ASP A 203 9.43 -39.80 6.55
CA ASP A 203 10.00 -40.46 7.73
C ASP A 203 9.55 -41.93 7.81
N ASP A 204 8.27 -42.24 7.53
CA ASP A 204 7.76 -43.62 7.48
C ASP A 204 8.39 -44.45 6.35
N TYR A 205 8.61 -43.83 5.18
CA TYR A 205 9.29 -44.49 4.07
C TYR A 205 10.76 -44.77 4.38
N GLU A 206 11.47 -43.80 4.95
CA GLU A 206 12.85 -43.95 5.41
C GLU A 206 12.97 -45.05 6.48
N ALA A 207 12.06 -45.07 7.44
CA ALA A 207 12.01 -46.13 8.47
C ALA A 207 11.79 -47.52 7.85
N LYS A 208 10.88 -47.65 6.88
CA LYS A 208 10.65 -48.91 6.15
C LYS A 208 11.88 -49.34 5.34
N MET A 209 12.55 -48.41 4.67
CA MET A 209 13.78 -48.70 3.92
C MET A 209 14.91 -49.15 4.86
N ALA A 210 15.06 -48.50 6.02
CA ALA A 210 16.01 -48.92 7.05
C ALA A 210 15.66 -50.32 7.59
N GLN A 211 14.39 -50.61 7.83
CA GLN A 211 13.91 -51.92 8.26
C GLN A 211 14.21 -53.02 7.23
N VAL A 212 13.92 -52.77 5.94
CA VAL A 212 14.21 -53.73 4.86
C VAL A 212 15.71 -53.96 4.73
N THR A 213 16.52 -52.91 4.86
CA THR A 213 17.98 -53.03 4.83
C THR A 213 18.48 -53.92 5.97
N LEU A 214 17.96 -53.72 7.19
CA LEU A 214 18.28 -54.55 8.35
C LEU A 214 17.86 -56.01 8.13
N GLN A 215 16.68 -56.27 7.57
CA GLN A 215 16.24 -57.63 7.22
C GLN A 215 17.14 -58.31 6.18
N ILE A 216 17.62 -57.57 5.19
CA ILE A 216 18.57 -58.07 4.19
C ILE A 216 19.89 -58.44 4.85
N ASP A 217 20.38 -57.60 5.76
CA ASP A 217 21.64 -57.85 6.45
C ASP A 217 21.53 -59.01 7.46
N ASP A 218 20.41 -59.14 8.17
CA ASP A 218 20.10 -60.31 9.01
C ASP A 218 20.02 -61.60 8.18
N ALA A 219 19.36 -61.57 7.02
CA ALA A 219 19.27 -62.73 6.14
C ALA A 219 20.64 -63.12 5.57
N LYS A 220 21.49 -62.14 5.23
CA LYS A 220 22.88 -62.40 4.83
C LYS A 220 23.67 -63.00 5.99
N ALA A 221 23.58 -62.44 7.18
CA ALA A 221 24.28 -62.93 8.36
C ALA A 221 23.88 -64.39 8.67
N SER A 222 22.58 -64.68 8.69
CA SER A 222 22.07 -66.05 8.88
C SER A 222 22.52 -67.00 7.76
N GLY A 223 22.54 -66.55 6.50
CA GLY A 223 23.04 -67.37 5.38
C GLY A 223 24.55 -67.62 5.46
N TYR A 224 25.34 -66.65 5.94
CA TYR A 224 26.77 -66.86 6.21
C TYR A 224 26.99 -67.86 7.35
N GLU A 225 26.20 -67.78 8.41
CA GLU A 225 26.28 -68.73 9.53
C GLU A 225 25.91 -70.17 9.10
N GLU A 226 24.84 -70.34 8.31
CA GLU A 226 24.46 -71.64 7.75
C GLU A 226 25.56 -72.18 6.82
N GLY A 227 26.11 -71.35 5.94
CA GLY A 227 27.22 -71.73 5.07
C GLY A 227 28.50 -72.08 5.83
N ILE A 228 28.82 -71.37 6.91
CA ILE A 228 29.92 -71.71 7.82
C ILE A 228 29.65 -73.08 8.45
N ALA A 229 28.46 -73.32 8.99
CA ALA A 229 28.10 -74.58 9.62
C ALA A 229 28.18 -75.78 8.64
N GLU A 230 27.67 -75.63 7.41
CA GLU A 230 27.81 -76.64 6.36
C GLU A 230 29.29 -76.91 6.02
N SER A 231 30.09 -75.84 5.88
CA SER A 231 31.52 -75.97 5.59
C SER A 231 32.27 -76.66 6.73
N GLU A 232 31.93 -76.37 7.99
CA GLU A 232 32.48 -77.03 9.17
C GLU A 232 32.10 -78.50 9.21
N GLN A 233 30.86 -78.84 8.82
CA GLN A 233 30.41 -80.23 8.70
C GLN A 233 31.20 -80.99 7.61
N ILE A 234 31.42 -80.36 6.45
CA ILE A 234 32.23 -80.95 5.37
C ILE A 234 33.68 -81.14 5.84
N VAL A 235 34.28 -80.13 6.46
CA VAL A 235 35.65 -80.21 6.99
C VAL A 235 35.75 -81.27 8.08
N ALA A 236 34.76 -81.39 8.97
CA ALA A 236 34.70 -82.43 9.99
C ALA A 236 34.61 -83.83 9.36
N LYS A 237 33.78 -83.99 8.33
CA LYS A 237 33.66 -85.23 7.58
C LYS A 237 34.98 -85.59 6.88
N LEU A 238 35.59 -84.64 6.18
CA LEU A 238 36.90 -84.82 5.54
C LEU A 238 38.00 -85.16 6.54
N ARG A 239 38.03 -84.51 7.71
CA ARG A 239 38.98 -84.85 8.78
C ARG A 239 38.75 -86.25 9.32
N ALA A 240 37.50 -86.67 9.48
CA ALA A 240 37.16 -88.02 9.92
C ALA A 240 37.58 -89.07 8.88
N GLU A 241 37.26 -88.84 7.60
CA GLU A 241 37.69 -89.68 6.47
C GLU A 241 39.22 -89.74 6.37
N THR A 242 39.91 -88.59 6.38
CA THR A 242 41.38 -88.53 6.33
C THR A 242 42.02 -89.19 7.56
N SER A 243 41.45 -89.03 8.76
CA SER A 243 41.93 -89.69 9.96
C SER A 243 41.72 -91.21 9.89
N GLN A 244 40.61 -91.66 9.32
CA GLN A 244 40.33 -93.06 9.08
C GLN A 244 41.33 -93.62 8.06
N GLU A 245 41.50 -92.96 6.92
CA GLU A 245 42.49 -93.31 5.91
C GLU A 245 43.90 -93.34 6.51
N HIS A 246 44.31 -92.33 7.27
CA HIS A 246 45.61 -92.31 7.93
C HIS A 246 45.77 -93.48 8.91
N ALA A 247 44.72 -93.85 9.64
CA ALA A 247 44.74 -95.03 10.51
C ALA A 247 44.88 -96.34 9.72
N GLU A 248 44.15 -96.47 8.60
CA GLU A 248 44.24 -97.61 7.68
C GLU A 248 45.63 -97.71 7.04
N VAL A 249 46.19 -96.60 6.56
CA VAL A 249 47.55 -96.50 6.00
C VAL A 249 48.59 -96.80 7.07
N THR A 250 48.46 -96.25 8.27
CA THR A 250 49.38 -96.53 9.38
C THR A 250 49.34 -98.02 9.74
N ALA A 251 48.15 -98.64 9.76
CA ALA A 251 48.00 -100.08 9.98
C ALA A 251 48.65 -100.90 8.85
N PHE A 252 48.44 -100.51 7.60
CA PHE A 252 49.07 -101.10 6.43
C PHE A 252 50.60 -101.00 6.48
N LEU A 253 51.16 -99.80 6.73
CA LEU A 253 52.60 -99.57 6.86
C LEU A 253 53.20 -100.36 8.03
N ARG A 254 52.53 -100.42 9.18
CA ARG A 254 52.96 -101.28 10.30
C ARG A 254 53.01 -102.74 9.89
N HIS A 255 52.03 -103.22 9.12
CA HIS A 255 52.01 -104.58 8.60
C HIS A 255 53.12 -104.83 7.56
N LEU A 256 53.45 -103.81 6.76
CA LEU A 256 54.49 -103.85 5.74
C LEU A 256 55.92 -103.87 6.32
N VAL A 257 56.12 -103.22 7.47
CA VAL A 257 57.41 -103.15 8.20
C VAL A 257 57.58 -104.29 9.22
N ALA A 258 56.51 -105.03 9.55
CA ALA A 258 56.58 -106.15 10.48
C ALA A 258 57.61 -107.21 10.02
N PRO A 259 58.52 -107.67 10.90
CA PRO A 259 59.51 -108.67 10.53
C PRO A 259 58.82 -110.03 10.30
N GLY A 260 58.79 -110.50 9.05
CA GLY A 260 58.22 -111.80 8.66
C GLY A 260 57.23 -111.78 7.50
N THR A 261 56.80 -110.61 7.03
CA THR A 261 55.89 -110.48 5.88
C THR A 261 56.66 -110.63 4.55
N THR A 262 56.42 -111.73 3.83
CA THR A 262 57.06 -112.07 2.54
C THR A 262 56.20 -111.76 1.31
N THR A 263 54.93 -111.41 1.52
CA THR A 263 53.95 -111.07 0.48
C THR A 263 53.38 -109.67 0.72
N LEU A 264 53.09 -108.92 -0.35
CA LEU A 264 52.50 -107.59 -0.26
C LEU A 264 51.12 -107.68 0.42
N PRO A 265 50.85 -106.90 1.47
CA PRO A 265 49.53 -106.86 2.09
C PRO A 265 48.48 -106.33 1.10
N GLU A 266 47.24 -106.78 1.19
CA GLU A 266 46.14 -106.22 0.40
C GLU A 266 45.91 -104.75 0.79
N LEU A 267 45.73 -103.89 -0.20
CA LEU A 267 45.50 -102.47 0.01
C LEU A 267 44.09 -102.23 0.58
N PRO A 268 43.94 -101.31 1.55
CA PRO A 268 42.61 -100.84 1.94
C PRO A 268 41.91 -100.25 0.73
N VAL A 269 40.65 -100.62 0.50
CA VAL A 269 39.84 -100.18 -0.66
C VAL A 269 39.66 -98.66 -0.70
N THR A 270 39.83 -98.01 0.46
CA THR A 270 39.70 -96.57 0.71
C THR A 270 41.04 -95.83 0.70
N SER A 271 42.16 -96.50 0.44
CA SER A 271 43.46 -95.86 0.52
C SER A 271 43.78 -95.02 -0.72
N LEU A 272 44.11 -93.74 -0.51
CA LEU A 272 44.73 -92.86 -1.51
C LEU A 272 46.17 -93.26 -1.90
N LEU A 273 46.73 -94.28 -1.26
CA LEU A 273 47.97 -94.89 -1.75
C LEU A 273 47.67 -95.54 -3.09
N ASP A 274 48.07 -94.82 -4.15
CA ASP A 274 48.11 -95.38 -5.48
C ASP A 274 48.85 -96.72 -5.41
N MET A 275 48.28 -97.74 -6.05
CA MET A 275 48.87 -99.07 -6.12
C MET A 275 50.33 -98.97 -6.60
N GLU A 276 50.61 -98.01 -7.48
CA GLU A 276 51.95 -97.69 -7.95
C GLU A 276 52.85 -97.12 -6.85
N LEU A 277 52.38 -96.21 -5.98
CA LEU A 277 53.16 -95.69 -4.86
C LEU A 277 53.38 -96.74 -3.76
N ALA A 278 52.39 -97.60 -3.50
CA ALA A 278 52.55 -98.73 -2.58
C ALA A 278 53.59 -99.73 -3.11
N GLN A 279 53.59 -99.99 -4.42
CA GLN A 279 54.63 -100.75 -5.11
C GLN A 279 55.96 -100.02 -5.12
N GLN A 280 55.99 -98.70 -5.29
CA GLN A 280 57.21 -97.89 -5.25
C GLN A 280 57.79 -97.78 -3.84
N LEU A 281 57.00 -97.69 -2.77
CA LEU A 281 57.48 -97.76 -1.37
C LEU A 281 58.00 -99.15 -1.03
N TRP A 282 57.35 -100.19 -1.55
CA TRP A 282 57.88 -101.56 -1.51
C TRP A 282 59.18 -101.69 -2.34
N ALA A 283 59.27 -100.97 -3.47
CA ALA A 283 60.45 -100.85 -4.32
C ALA A 283 61.54 -99.93 -3.74
N LEU A 284 61.20 -98.96 -2.88
CA LEU A 284 62.08 -98.00 -2.19
C LEU A 284 62.62 -98.60 -0.90
N ARG A 285 61.85 -99.45 -0.24
CA ARG A 285 62.37 -100.45 0.71
C ARG A 285 63.41 -101.35 0.03
N SER A 286 63.33 -101.55 -1.29
CA SER A 286 64.37 -102.17 -2.13
C SER A 286 65.22 -101.17 -2.95
N GLY A 287 65.10 -99.86 -2.66
CA GLY A 287 65.90 -98.71 -3.11
C GLY A 287 65.74 -98.23 -4.58
N ALA A 288 64.86 -97.23 -4.87
CA ALA A 288 64.98 -96.33 -6.05
C ALA A 288 63.98 -95.12 -6.13
N ALA A 289 64.47 -93.98 -6.65
CA ALA A 289 63.81 -92.76 -7.20
C ALA A 289 63.35 -91.65 -6.21
N THR A 290 63.63 -90.32 -6.28
CA THR A 290 63.83 -89.19 -7.25
C THR A 290 62.58 -88.53 -7.89
N VAL A 291 62.34 -87.25 -7.51
CA VAL A 291 61.17 -86.39 -7.81
C VAL A 291 61.56 -85.23 -8.76
N THR A 292 60.71 -84.86 -9.71
CA THR A 292 60.81 -83.60 -10.48
C THR A 292 59.43 -82.94 -10.63
N SER A 293 59.39 -81.61 -10.48
CA SER A 293 58.23 -80.70 -10.50
C SER A 293 58.66 -79.46 -11.26
N ASP A 294 57.91 -78.99 -12.29
CA ASP A 294 57.94 -77.56 -12.71
C ASP A 294 56.95 -77.09 -13.81
N GLU A 295 56.05 -77.91 -14.37
CA GLU A 295 55.23 -77.47 -15.54
C GLU A 295 53.85 -76.82 -15.23
N THR A 296 53.44 -76.68 -13.96
CA THR A 296 52.08 -76.22 -13.61
C THR A 296 51.90 -74.70 -13.53
N HIS A 297 52.97 -73.92 -13.38
CA HIS A 297 52.87 -72.48 -13.12
C HIS A 297 52.57 -71.60 -14.35
N THR A 298 52.78 -72.10 -15.57
CA THR A 298 52.58 -71.30 -16.80
C THR A 298 51.11 -71.25 -17.23
N LYS A 299 50.35 -72.34 -17.01
CA LYS A 299 48.92 -72.42 -17.36
C LYS A 299 48.06 -71.53 -16.47
N GLU A 300 48.46 -71.32 -15.22
CA GLU A 300 47.73 -70.49 -14.28
C GLU A 300 47.84 -69.00 -14.67
N LEU A 301 49.02 -68.55 -15.11
CA LEU A 301 49.28 -67.17 -15.51
C LEU A 301 48.39 -66.73 -16.71
N ASP A 302 48.18 -67.60 -17.69
CA ASP A 302 47.33 -67.28 -18.84
C ASP A 302 45.83 -67.24 -18.48
N LEU A 303 45.42 -68.00 -17.48
CA LEU A 303 44.04 -68.00 -16.96
C LEU A 303 43.71 -66.69 -16.23
N TRP A 304 44.69 -66.13 -15.50
CA TRP A 304 44.56 -64.80 -14.87
C TRP A 304 44.47 -63.67 -15.91
N LYS A 305 45.26 -63.75 -16.99
CA LYS A 305 45.15 -62.77 -18.10
C LYS A 305 43.80 -62.81 -18.81
N ALA A 306 43.26 -64.00 -19.04
CA ALA A 306 41.94 -64.16 -19.64
C ALA A 306 40.82 -63.58 -18.74
N ARG A 307 40.90 -63.80 -17.42
CA ARG A 307 39.96 -63.20 -16.46
C ARG A 307 40.08 -61.67 -16.41
N ALA A 308 41.28 -61.12 -16.42
CA ALA A 308 41.50 -59.68 -16.42
C ALA A 308 40.92 -59.01 -17.68
N MET A 309 41.12 -59.61 -18.85
CA MET A 309 40.52 -59.12 -20.11
C MET A 309 38.99 -59.17 -20.07
N LYS A 310 38.40 -60.24 -19.51
CA LYS A 310 36.94 -60.35 -19.36
C LYS A 310 36.37 -59.29 -18.40
N MET A 311 37.03 -59.06 -17.27
CA MET A 311 36.61 -58.03 -16.31
C MET A 311 36.72 -56.61 -16.89
N LYS A 312 37.75 -56.35 -17.70
CA LYS A 312 37.87 -55.07 -18.42
C LYS A 312 36.69 -54.87 -19.39
N LYS A 313 36.34 -55.88 -20.17
CA LYS A 313 35.20 -55.81 -21.10
C LYS A 313 33.87 -55.55 -20.38
N LEU A 314 33.61 -56.25 -19.27
CA LEU A 314 32.39 -56.04 -18.48
C LEU A 314 32.34 -54.64 -17.86
N LYS A 315 33.49 -54.09 -17.46
CA LYS A 315 33.56 -52.71 -16.97
C LYS A 315 33.24 -51.71 -18.08
N ASP A 316 33.82 -51.87 -19.27
CA ASP A 316 33.57 -50.97 -20.40
C ASP A 316 32.09 -51.04 -20.84
N GLU A 317 31.45 -52.21 -20.78
CA GLU A 317 30.01 -52.39 -21.02
C GLU A 317 29.15 -51.69 -19.95
N ALA A 318 29.47 -51.86 -18.66
CA ALA A 318 28.75 -51.20 -17.58
C ALA A 318 28.89 -49.66 -17.63
N ASP A 319 30.08 -49.14 -17.93
CA ASP A 319 30.32 -47.70 -18.07
C ASP A 319 29.53 -47.13 -19.26
N ALA A 320 29.38 -47.88 -20.35
CA ALA A 320 28.55 -47.50 -21.49
C ALA A 320 27.04 -47.49 -21.14
N GLU A 321 26.55 -48.47 -20.39
CA GLU A 321 25.16 -48.51 -19.92
C GLU A 321 24.85 -47.35 -18.96
N VAL A 322 25.78 -47.03 -18.04
CA VAL A 322 25.64 -45.88 -17.14
C VAL A 322 25.62 -44.56 -17.92
N ALA A 323 26.45 -44.42 -18.95
CA ALA A 323 26.43 -43.24 -19.82
C ALA A 323 25.10 -43.12 -20.59
N ALA A 324 24.57 -44.23 -21.12
CA ALA A 324 23.28 -44.26 -21.80
C ALA A 324 22.12 -43.91 -20.85
N ALA A 325 22.11 -44.45 -19.63
CA ALA A 325 21.11 -44.14 -18.62
C ALA A 325 21.14 -42.66 -18.22
N LYS A 326 22.33 -42.07 -18.03
CA LYS A 326 22.47 -40.63 -17.75
C LYS A 326 21.94 -39.77 -18.89
N ALA A 327 22.21 -40.14 -20.15
CA ALA A 327 21.67 -39.43 -21.30
C ALA A 327 20.14 -39.53 -21.39
N ALA A 328 19.57 -40.70 -21.06
CA ALA A 328 18.13 -40.89 -21.01
C ALA A 328 17.46 -40.05 -19.91
N VAL A 329 18.05 -40.00 -18.72
CA VAL A 329 17.55 -39.17 -17.60
C VAL A 329 17.61 -37.68 -17.97
N ALA A 330 18.74 -37.20 -18.52
CA ALA A 330 18.86 -35.81 -18.95
C ALA A 330 17.82 -35.44 -20.03
N THR A 331 17.52 -36.37 -20.94
CA THR A 331 16.48 -36.18 -21.96
C THR A 331 15.09 -36.14 -21.32
N ALA A 332 14.81 -37.04 -20.38
CA ALA A 332 13.53 -37.09 -19.66
C ALA A 332 13.30 -35.81 -18.84
N GLU A 333 14.31 -35.33 -18.11
CA GLU A 333 14.24 -34.07 -17.35
C GLU A 333 13.98 -32.88 -18.25
N ALA A 334 14.68 -32.77 -19.40
CA ALA A 334 14.45 -31.71 -20.37
C ALA A 334 13.01 -31.74 -20.92
N THR A 335 12.48 -32.93 -21.23
CA THR A 335 11.10 -33.06 -21.72
C THR A 335 10.06 -32.75 -20.64
N ALA A 336 10.28 -33.18 -19.40
CA ALA A 336 9.39 -32.91 -18.28
C ALA A 336 9.36 -31.42 -17.93
N PHE A 337 10.51 -30.74 -17.96
CA PHE A 337 10.60 -29.31 -17.75
C PHE A 337 9.86 -28.52 -18.84
N ALA A 338 10.07 -28.87 -20.11
CA ALA A 338 9.37 -28.23 -21.23
C ALA A 338 7.84 -28.43 -21.16
N ALA A 339 7.39 -29.62 -20.77
CA ALA A 339 5.97 -29.91 -20.57
C ALA A 339 5.39 -29.11 -19.37
N GLY A 340 6.13 -29.01 -18.27
CA GLY A 340 5.75 -28.20 -17.11
C GLY A 340 5.64 -26.71 -17.43
N GLU A 341 6.62 -26.17 -18.17
CA GLU A 341 6.60 -24.78 -18.62
C GLU A 341 5.39 -24.48 -19.52
N ALA A 342 5.08 -25.39 -20.46
CA ALA A 342 3.91 -25.26 -21.33
C ALA A 342 2.60 -25.30 -20.54
N ALA A 343 2.48 -26.21 -19.56
CA ALA A 343 1.31 -26.32 -18.69
C ALA A 343 1.13 -25.07 -17.82
N ALA A 344 2.21 -24.52 -17.25
CA ALA A 344 2.18 -23.30 -16.44
C ALA A 344 1.74 -22.08 -17.28
N LYS A 345 2.27 -21.94 -18.51
CA LYS A 345 1.84 -20.88 -19.44
C LYS A 345 0.36 -21.00 -19.80
N ALA A 346 -0.12 -22.22 -20.05
CA ALA A 346 -1.54 -22.45 -20.34
C ALA A 346 -2.44 -22.10 -19.14
N ALA A 347 -2.03 -22.47 -17.92
CA ALA A 347 -2.76 -22.13 -16.70
C ALA A 347 -2.80 -20.62 -16.45
N ALA A 348 -1.68 -19.91 -16.64
CA ALA A 348 -1.61 -18.46 -16.51
C ALA A 348 -2.50 -17.75 -17.55
N ALA A 349 -2.47 -18.21 -18.82
CA ALA A 349 -3.34 -17.67 -19.87
C ALA A 349 -4.84 -17.86 -19.54
N ALA A 350 -5.22 -19.01 -18.96
CA ALA A 350 -6.59 -19.25 -18.53
C ALA A 350 -7.02 -18.33 -17.38
N GLN A 351 -6.12 -18.06 -16.41
CA GLN A 351 -6.39 -17.11 -15.32
C GLN A 351 -6.57 -15.67 -15.83
N ILE A 352 -5.72 -15.23 -16.77
CA ILE A 352 -5.85 -13.91 -17.41
C ILE A 352 -7.21 -13.78 -18.11
N ALA A 353 -7.61 -14.77 -18.91
CA ALA A 353 -8.90 -14.78 -19.59
C ALA A 353 -10.09 -14.74 -18.62
N ALA A 354 -9.99 -15.43 -17.47
CA ALA A 354 -11.03 -15.40 -16.45
C ALA A 354 -11.15 -14.02 -15.77
N LEU A 355 -10.02 -13.35 -15.50
CA LEU A 355 -10.01 -11.99 -14.94
C LEU A 355 -10.57 -10.96 -15.93
N GLU A 356 -10.25 -11.07 -17.22
CA GLU A 356 -10.81 -10.21 -18.25
C GLU A 356 -12.34 -10.35 -18.35
N GLN A 357 -12.86 -11.59 -18.26
CA GLN A 357 -14.30 -11.84 -18.22
C GLN A 357 -14.97 -11.26 -16.97
N ALA A 358 -14.32 -11.37 -15.80
CA ALA A 358 -14.84 -10.79 -14.56
C ALA A 358 -14.90 -9.26 -14.63
N LEU A 359 -13.87 -8.61 -15.20
CA LEU A 359 -13.82 -7.17 -15.38
C LEU A 359 -14.87 -6.69 -16.40
N ALA A 360 -15.09 -7.45 -17.47
CA ALA A 360 -16.17 -7.19 -18.42
C ALA A 360 -17.57 -7.34 -17.78
N ALA A 361 -17.76 -8.33 -16.91
CA ALA A 361 -19.01 -8.48 -16.16
C ALA A 361 -19.24 -7.32 -15.18
N GLN A 362 -18.20 -6.90 -14.48
CA GLN A 362 -18.27 -5.76 -13.55
C GLN A 362 -18.57 -4.44 -14.29
N SER A 363 -17.94 -4.21 -15.44
CA SER A 363 -18.22 -3.02 -16.25
C SER A 363 -19.65 -3.01 -16.78
N ALA A 364 -20.17 -4.17 -17.23
CA ALA A 364 -21.57 -4.31 -17.60
C ALA A 364 -22.53 -4.04 -16.42
N GLN A 365 -22.18 -4.49 -15.21
CA GLN A 365 -22.97 -4.23 -14.00
C GLN A 365 -22.98 -2.73 -13.64
N LEU A 366 -21.85 -2.03 -13.77
CA LEU A 366 -21.76 -0.59 -13.58
C LEU A 366 -22.58 0.17 -14.63
N GLN A 367 -22.58 -0.26 -15.89
CA GLN A 367 -23.44 0.32 -16.93
C GLN A 367 -24.93 0.10 -16.63
N ALA A 368 -25.30 -1.08 -16.12
CA ALA A 368 -26.67 -1.36 -15.72
C ALA A 368 -27.14 -0.49 -14.54
N LEU A 369 -26.25 -0.21 -13.59
CA LEU A 369 -26.53 0.67 -12.44
C LEU A 369 -26.52 2.16 -12.81
N GLY A 370 -25.66 2.57 -13.75
CA GLY A 370 -25.57 3.95 -14.27
C GLY A 370 -26.65 4.30 -15.31
N GLY A 371 -27.43 3.32 -15.78
CA GLY A 371 -28.54 3.53 -16.73
C GLY A 371 -29.85 3.98 -16.08
N ALA A 372 -29.89 4.19 -14.76
CA ALA A 372 -31.09 4.65 -14.07
C ALA A 372 -31.24 6.17 -14.16
N THR A 373 -32.21 6.58 -14.99
CA THR A 373 -32.85 7.90 -15.05
C THR A 373 -31.98 9.05 -15.60
N PRO A 374 -32.13 9.44 -16.88
CA PRO A 374 -31.81 10.81 -17.26
C PRO A 374 -32.63 11.73 -16.37
N LEU A 375 -31.95 12.52 -15.52
CA LEU A 375 -32.59 13.62 -14.80
C LEU A 375 -33.31 14.50 -15.84
N PRO A 376 -34.60 14.83 -15.65
CA PRO A 376 -35.28 15.77 -16.52
C PRO A 376 -34.58 17.11 -16.40
N THR A 377 -33.86 17.46 -17.46
CA THR A 377 -33.17 18.74 -17.57
C THR A 377 -34.21 19.77 -17.99
N GLU A 378 -35.06 20.19 -17.06
CA GLU A 378 -35.78 21.47 -17.18
C GLU A 378 -34.91 22.55 -16.52
N LEU A 379 -34.02 23.13 -17.32
CA LEU A 379 -33.48 24.46 -17.07
C LEU A 379 -34.21 25.42 -18.00
N PRO A 380 -34.78 26.53 -17.49
CA PRO A 380 -35.52 27.48 -18.29
C PRO A 380 -34.59 28.27 -19.21
N ASP A 381 -35.08 28.48 -20.43
CA ASP A 381 -34.55 29.39 -21.44
C ASP A 381 -34.18 30.75 -20.85
N ALA A 382 -32.89 31.08 -20.87
CA ALA A 382 -32.42 32.45 -20.78
C ALA A 382 -31.24 32.65 -21.74
N ALA A 383 -31.58 33.23 -22.90
CA ALA A 383 -30.80 34.19 -23.66
C ALA A 383 -29.37 33.81 -24.10
N ALA A 384 -29.29 33.44 -25.39
CA ALA A 384 -28.41 34.03 -26.39
C ALA A 384 -27.14 34.77 -25.91
N SER A 385 -25.96 34.21 -26.18
CA SER A 385 -24.87 34.95 -26.81
C SER A 385 -23.81 34.00 -27.39
N ASP A 386 -23.86 33.90 -28.72
CA ASP A 386 -22.73 33.98 -29.65
C ASP A 386 -21.32 34.05 -29.02
N ALA A 387 -20.59 32.94 -29.02
CA ALA A 387 -19.13 32.94 -28.84
C ALA A 387 -18.47 31.67 -29.41
N LYS A 388 -18.30 31.69 -30.74
CA LYS A 388 -17.04 31.42 -31.46
C LYS A 388 -16.04 30.42 -30.85
N ASN A 389 -15.96 29.26 -31.50
CA ASN A 389 -14.82 28.32 -31.56
C ASN A 389 -13.43 29.01 -31.57
N PRO A 390 -12.48 28.47 -30.80
CA PRO A 390 -11.18 28.09 -31.37
C PRO A 390 -10.75 26.69 -30.86
N SER A 391 -10.67 25.70 -31.75
CA SER A 391 -9.42 25.21 -32.35
C SER A 391 -8.43 24.56 -31.36
N GLU A 392 -8.35 23.22 -31.48
CA GLU A 392 -7.10 22.45 -31.46
C GLU A 392 -6.10 22.73 -30.33
N ALA A 393 -6.35 22.15 -29.16
CA ALA A 393 -5.29 21.87 -28.19
C ALA A 393 -4.66 20.51 -28.56
N LYS A 394 -3.46 20.59 -29.14
CA LYS A 394 -2.54 19.47 -29.37
C LYS A 394 -2.34 18.66 -28.09
N GLU A 395 -2.60 17.36 -28.20
CA GLU A 395 -2.14 16.34 -27.25
C GLU A 395 -0.62 16.42 -27.11
N SER A 396 -0.14 16.81 -25.93
CA SER A 396 1.25 16.71 -25.57
C SER A 396 1.58 15.25 -25.28
N SER A 397 2.24 14.63 -26.25
CA SER A 397 3.08 13.43 -26.17
C SER A 397 3.57 13.16 -24.75
N ARG A 398 3.02 12.09 -24.15
CA ARG A 398 3.40 11.56 -22.85
C ARG A 398 4.26 10.32 -23.08
N ASP A 399 5.47 10.54 -23.57
CA ASP A 399 6.51 9.52 -23.72
C ASP A 399 7.86 10.15 -23.37
N ASP A 400 8.18 10.19 -22.08
CA ASP A 400 9.53 10.43 -21.58
C ASP A 400 9.72 9.54 -20.35
N TRP A 401 9.81 8.23 -20.61
CA TRP A 401 10.28 7.26 -19.63
C TRP A 401 11.80 7.29 -19.69
N GLY A 402 12.36 8.07 -18.77
CA GLY A 402 13.79 8.21 -18.55
C GLY A 402 14.50 6.86 -18.47
N GLU A 403 15.52 6.78 -19.30
CA GLU A 403 16.64 5.86 -19.35
C GLU A 403 17.32 5.84 -17.96
N TRP A 404 17.29 4.68 -17.29
CA TRP A 404 18.11 4.42 -16.11
C TRP A 404 19.39 3.75 -16.59
N ASP A 405 20.50 4.47 -16.49
CA ASP A 405 21.87 3.92 -16.48
C ASP A 405 22.33 3.67 -15.04
#